data_AF-A0A6E8W8R0-F1
#
_entry.id   AF-A0A6E8W8R0-F1
#
_cell.length_a   1.000
_cell.length_b   1.000
_cell.length_c   1.000
_cell.angle_alpha   90.00
_cell.angle_beta   90.00
_cell.angle_gamma   90.00
#
_symmetry.space_group_name_H-M   'P 1'
#
loop_
_entity.id
_entity.type
_entity.pdbx_description
1 polymer ?
#
loop_
_entity_poly.entity_id
_entity_poly.type
_entity_poly.pdbx_seq_one_letter_code
_entity_poly.pdbx_strand_id
1 'polypeptide(L)'
;MFENMKQHLKRAPSLRGAALVRLSQLKVQAKVWPTLFNRTEIASVLDELEISSDNWFENVLKIYEINNNRTKAVNFTVDSSQTAYAYPQISKVFYDTLSHSIVVPLSVILVPYFNPVLPPYLHYASLGTTLAKEILRSITKAFETKIMQCVPGAVSVFSNTSRMELLIHSGGLQIAYHTLLSLSGPIKGMNRLLGLSLTPPQIFFLISAQQLCAESDYIGIDVNSSDFDEILAWLISQGGSASDVFQCHSTTKLSYQKNCDIW
;
A
#
# COMPACT_ATOMS: atom_id res chain seq x y z
N MET A 1 -8.52 -1.84 -10.74
CA MET A 1 -7.88 -2.50 -9.58
C MET A 1 -8.61 -2.24 -8.27
N PHE A 2 -8.67 -0.99 -7.76
CA PHE A 2 -9.33 -0.64 -6.49
C PHE A 2 -10.75 -1.21 -6.37
N GLU A 3 -11.63 -0.91 -7.34
CA GLU A 3 -13.01 -1.41 -7.31
C GLU A 3 -13.10 -2.95 -7.34
N ASN A 4 -12.21 -3.63 -8.08
CA ASN A 4 -12.19 -5.08 -8.13
C ASN A 4 -11.82 -5.69 -6.77
N MET A 5 -10.83 -5.10 -6.07
CA MET A 5 -10.44 -5.55 -4.72
C MET A 5 -11.54 -5.25 -3.69
N LYS A 6 -12.19 -4.09 -3.81
CA LYS A 6 -13.35 -3.73 -2.99
C LYS A 6 -14.52 -4.71 -3.20
N GLN A 7 -14.78 -5.12 -4.45
CA GLN A 7 -15.79 -6.14 -4.76
C GLN A 7 -15.41 -7.52 -4.22
N HIS A 8 -14.13 -7.91 -4.33
CA HIS A 8 -13.61 -9.16 -3.79
C HIS A 8 -13.85 -9.23 -2.27
N LEU A 9 -13.47 -8.19 -1.54
CA LEU A 9 -13.65 -8.09 -0.09
C LEU A 9 -15.12 -8.06 0.35
N LYS A 10 -16.02 -7.46 -0.43
CA LYS A 10 -17.47 -7.48 -0.13
C LYS A 10 -18.06 -8.89 -0.11
N ARG A 11 -17.40 -9.87 -0.75
CA ARG A 11 -17.80 -11.28 -0.76
C ARG A 11 -17.14 -12.10 0.35
N ALA A 12 -16.17 -11.53 1.06
CA ALA A 12 -15.45 -12.21 2.12
C ALA A 12 -16.37 -12.45 3.33
N PRO A 13 -16.58 -13.72 3.77
CA PRO A 13 -17.47 -14.02 4.89
C PRO A 13 -17.03 -13.38 6.22
N SER A 14 -15.73 -13.09 6.35
CA SER A 14 -15.07 -12.42 7.48
C SER A 14 -15.50 -10.96 7.64
N LEU A 15 -15.87 -10.28 6.54
CA LEU A 15 -16.16 -8.85 6.54
C LEU A 15 -17.67 -8.57 6.65
N ARG A 16 -18.12 -8.11 7.82
CA ARG A 16 -19.55 -7.88 8.11
C ARG A 16 -19.82 -6.55 8.81
N GLY A 17 -21.10 -6.18 8.86
CA GLY A 17 -21.61 -5.05 9.66
C GLY A 17 -20.91 -3.74 9.34
N ALA A 18 -20.42 -3.06 10.38
CA ALA A 18 -19.79 -1.74 10.24
C ALA A 18 -18.56 -1.73 9.31
N ALA A 19 -17.79 -2.82 9.26
CA ALA A 19 -16.61 -2.90 8.40
C ALA A 19 -17.00 -2.93 6.92
N LEU A 20 -18.09 -3.62 6.57
CA LEU A 20 -18.65 -3.64 5.22
C LEU A 20 -19.21 -2.27 4.80
N VAL A 21 -19.87 -1.57 5.75
CA VAL A 21 -20.36 -0.21 5.51
C VAL A 21 -19.20 0.74 5.22
N ARG A 22 -18.13 0.71 6.04
CA ARG A 22 -16.91 1.51 5.80
C ARG A 22 -16.29 1.17 4.45
N LEU A 23 -16.11 -0.11 4.15
CA LEU A 23 -15.59 -0.54 2.84
C LEU A 23 -16.42 0.03 1.69
N SER A 24 -17.75 0.03 1.82
CA SER A 24 -18.66 0.52 0.78
C SER A 24 -18.49 2.01 0.49
N GLN A 25 -18.21 2.81 1.52
CA GLN A 25 -18.05 4.27 1.44
C GLN A 25 -16.63 4.71 1.06
N LEU A 26 -15.64 3.81 1.20
CA LEU A 26 -14.25 4.08 0.88
C LEU A 26 -14.09 4.52 -0.59
N LYS A 27 -13.39 5.64 -0.79
CA LYS A 27 -13.07 6.19 -2.11
C LYS A 27 -11.58 6.06 -2.41
N VAL A 28 -11.22 6.18 -3.69
CA VAL A 28 -9.83 6.37 -4.12
C VAL A 28 -9.68 7.78 -4.72
N GLN A 29 -8.60 8.47 -4.35
CA GLN A 29 -8.29 9.82 -4.83
C GLN A 29 -6.86 9.87 -5.34
N ALA A 30 -6.65 10.51 -6.50
CA ALA A 30 -5.34 10.80 -7.06
C ALA A 30 -5.24 12.27 -7.48
N LYS A 31 -6.05 13.13 -6.85
CA LYS A 31 -6.15 14.55 -7.21
C LYS A 31 -4.89 15.28 -6.75
N VAL A 32 -4.18 15.89 -7.68
CA VAL A 32 -3.09 16.82 -7.37
C VAL A 32 -3.70 18.17 -6.99
N TRP A 33 -3.03 18.94 -6.13
CA TRP A 33 -3.50 20.26 -5.72
C TRP A 33 -3.62 21.19 -6.95
N PRO A 34 -4.83 21.69 -7.31
CA PRO A 34 -5.05 22.41 -8.57
C PRO A 34 -4.20 23.67 -8.72
N THR A 35 -3.88 24.34 -7.61
CA THR A 35 -3.02 25.51 -7.58
C THR A 35 -1.67 25.24 -8.22
N LEU A 36 -1.15 24.01 -8.19
CA LEU A 36 0.10 23.64 -8.88
C LEU A 36 0.06 23.84 -10.41
N PHE A 37 -1.12 23.94 -11.01
CA PHE A 37 -1.30 24.18 -12.44
C PHE A 37 -1.67 25.64 -12.77
N ASN A 38 -1.90 26.49 -11.77
CA ASN A 38 -2.24 27.89 -11.97
C ASN A 38 -1.07 28.81 -11.58
N ARG A 39 -0.32 29.28 -12.59
CA ARG A 39 0.85 30.13 -12.38
C ARG A 39 0.51 31.42 -11.61
N THR A 40 -0.66 31.99 -11.84
CA THR A 40 -1.08 33.25 -11.18
C THR A 40 -1.36 33.03 -9.71
N GLU A 41 -2.05 31.94 -9.35
CA GLU A 41 -2.25 31.58 -7.94
C GLU A 41 -0.95 31.24 -7.23
N ILE A 42 -0.04 30.51 -7.89
CA ILE A 42 1.30 30.21 -7.33
C ILE A 42 2.06 31.51 -7.11
N ALA A 43 2.09 32.42 -8.08
CA ALA A 43 2.76 33.70 -7.94
C ALA A 43 2.23 34.48 -6.73
N SER A 44 0.90 34.60 -6.59
CA SER A 44 0.28 35.25 -5.43
C SER A 44 0.67 34.59 -4.10
N VAL A 45 0.77 33.26 -4.06
CA VAL A 45 1.19 32.52 -2.87
C VAL A 45 2.67 32.76 -2.52
N LEU A 46 3.52 32.89 -3.53
CA LEU A 46 4.96 33.12 -3.40
C LEU A 46 5.29 34.58 -3.10
N ASP A 47 4.48 35.54 -3.57
CA ASP A 47 4.66 36.98 -3.31
C ASP A 47 4.50 37.31 -1.82
N GLU A 48 3.77 36.50 -1.06
CA GLU A 48 3.66 36.60 0.40
C GLU A 48 4.93 36.10 1.13
N LEU A 49 5.84 35.41 0.44
CA LEU A 49 7.03 34.80 1.04
C LEU A 49 8.26 35.68 0.86
N GLU A 50 8.70 36.32 1.94
CA GLU A 50 10.00 37.00 1.99
C GLU A 50 11.13 36.00 2.31
N ILE A 51 11.78 35.48 1.27
CA ILE A 51 12.85 34.49 1.36
C ILE A 51 14.20 35.13 1.04
N SER A 52 15.20 34.93 1.90
CA SER A 52 16.59 35.38 1.70
C SER A 52 17.52 34.21 1.38
N SER A 53 18.56 34.42 0.56
CA SER A 53 19.59 33.40 0.31
C SER A 53 20.46 33.09 1.53
N ASP A 54 20.52 34.01 2.49
CA ASP A 54 21.59 34.03 3.50
C ASP A 54 21.16 33.38 4.83
N ASN A 55 19.86 33.14 5.03
CA ASN A 55 19.33 32.59 6.27
C ASN A 55 18.24 31.54 6.04
N TRP A 56 18.66 30.29 5.85
CA TRP A 56 17.75 29.17 5.64
C TRP A 56 16.76 28.96 6.81
N PHE A 57 17.22 29.08 8.05
CA PHE A 57 16.37 28.79 9.21
C PHE A 57 15.27 29.83 9.39
N GLU A 58 15.58 31.11 9.21
CA GLU A 58 14.58 32.18 9.24
C GLU A 58 13.54 32.02 8.14
N ASN A 59 13.95 31.65 6.92
CA ASN A 59 13.01 31.34 5.84
C ASN A 59 12.03 30.24 6.24
N VAL A 60 12.53 29.17 6.85
CA VAL A 60 11.69 28.05 7.32
C VAL A 60 10.68 28.53 8.35
N LEU A 61 11.10 29.32 9.35
CA LEU A 61 10.20 29.85 10.37
C LEU A 61 9.10 30.75 9.77
N LYS A 62 9.47 31.64 8.84
CA LYS A 62 8.51 32.51 8.14
C LYS A 62 7.48 31.70 7.35
N ILE A 63 7.92 30.68 6.60
CA ILE A 63 7.01 29.78 5.87
C ILE A 63 6.03 29.09 6.84
N TYR A 64 6.52 28.62 8.00
CA TYR A 64 5.64 28.01 9.01
C TYR A 64 4.62 28.99 9.58
N GLU A 65 5.02 30.22 9.88
CA GLU A 65 4.14 31.25 10.40
C GLU A 65 3.02 31.60 9.41
N ILE A 66 3.36 31.81 8.15
CA ILE A 66 2.41 32.11 7.06
C ILE A 66 1.44 30.95 6.89
N ASN A 67 1.94 29.71 6.86
CA ASN A 67 1.08 28.52 6.75
C ASN A 67 0.12 28.39 7.93
N ASN A 68 0.57 28.70 9.16
CA ASN A 68 -0.27 28.67 10.35
C ASN A 68 -1.35 29.77 10.34
N ASN A 69 -1.05 30.94 9.81
CA ASN A 69 -2.03 32.01 9.65
C ASN A 69 -3.05 31.67 8.55
N ARG A 70 -2.61 31.08 7.44
CA ARG A 70 -3.50 30.57 6.39
C ARG A 70 -4.44 29.48 6.91
N THR A 71 -3.95 28.49 7.67
CA THR A 71 -4.83 27.45 8.25
C THR A 71 -5.84 28.02 9.23
N LYS A 72 -5.51 29.08 9.98
CA LYS A 72 -6.48 29.79 10.85
C LYS A 72 -7.51 30.61 10.07
N ALA A 73 -7.13 31.14 8.90
CA ALA A 73 -7.99 31.95 8.05
C ALA A 73 -8.94 31.12 7.15
N VAL A 74 -8.63 29.84 6.93
CA VAL A 74 -9.48 28.93 6.15
C VAL A 74 -10.73 28.56 6.96
N ASN A 75 -11.89 29.09 6.57
CA ASN A 75 -13.17 28.52 6.97
C ASN A 75 -13.27 27.11 6.37
N PHE A 76 -13.18 26.08 7.21
CA PHE A 76 -13.37 24.69 6.80
C PHE A 76 -14.77 24.52 6.20
N THR A 77 -14.86 24.52 4.87
CA THR A 77 -16.08 24.12 4.17
C THR A 77 -16.16 22.60 4.15
N VAL A 78 -17.39 22.06 4.13
CA VAL A 78 -17.63 20.60 4.08
C VAL A 78 -16.98 19.94 2.85
N ASP A 79 -16.77 20.69 1.77
CA ASP A 79 -16.13 20.18 0.54
C ASP A 79 -14.60 20.07 0.66
N SER A 80 -13.98 20.94 1.47
CA SER A 80 -12.53 20.89 1.74
C SER A 80 -12.12 19.68 2.58
N SER A 81 -12.99 19.18 3.46
CA SER A 81 -12.70 18.03 4.32
C SER A 81 -12.82 16.68 3.59
N GLN A 82 -13.42 16.65 2.41
CA GLN A 82 -13.60 15.43 1.61
C GLN A 82 -12.53 15.24 0.53
N THR A 83 -11.73 16.25 0.24
CA THR A 83 -10.68 16.16 -0.79
C THR A 83 -9.33 15.89 -0.14
N ALA A 84 -8.72 14.77 -0.50
CA ALA A 84 -7.36 14.45 -0.09
C ALA A 84 -6.42 14.57 -1.29
N TYR A 85 -5.41 15.43 -1.14
CA TYR A 85 -4.47 15.71 -2.22
C TYR A 85 -3.33 14.70 -2.29
N ALA A 86 -3.09 14.23 -3.50
CA ALA A 86 -1.97 13.39 -3.91
C ALA A 86 -0.74 14.27 -4.14
N TYR A 87 0.01 14.53 -3.07
CA TYR A 87 1.23 15.33 -3.14
C TYR A 87 2.34 14.61 -3.94
N PRO A 88 2.97 15.26 -4.92
CA PRO A 88 3.93 14.61 -5.82
C PRO A 88 5.20 14.12 -5.10
N GLN A 89 5.59 14.76 -3.99
CA GLN A 89 6.75 14.38 -3.19
C GLN A 89 6.55 13.12 -2.33
N ILE A 90 5.31 12.65 -2.18
CA ILE A 90 5.02 11.45 -1.39
C ILE A 90 5.05 10.24 -2.31
N SER A 91 5.98 9.31 -2.13
CA SER A 91 6.17 8.11 -2.97
C SER A 91 5.47 6.86 -2.44
N LYS A 92 4.32 7.02 -1.76
CA LYS A 92 3.54 5.89 -1.21
C LYS A 92 2.03 6.13 -1.30
N VAL A 93 1.28 5.05 -1.45
CA VAL A 93 -0.18 5.06 -1.26
C VAL A 93 -0.46 5.13 0.24
N PHE A 94 -1.48 5.88 0.65
CA PHE A 94 -1.88 5.96 2.06
C PHE A 94 -3.38 6.14 2.20
N TYR A 95 -3.94 5.61 3.29
CA TYR A 95 -5.30 5.92 3.71
C TYR A 95 -5.35 7.25 4.48
N ASP A 96 -6.13 8.20 3.96
CA ASP A 96 -6.46 9.45 4.64
C ASP A 96 -7.73 9.29 5.49
N THR A 97 -7.58 9.49 6.79
CA THR A 97 -8.65 9.25 7.78
C THR A 97 -9.74 10.32 7.75
N LEU A 98 -9.40 11.55 7.37
CA LEU A 98 -10.31 12.69 7.39
C LEU A 98 -11.31 12.62 6.22
N SER A 99 -10.81 12.40 5.01
CA SER A 99 -11.63 12.25 3.80
C SER A 99 -12.16 10.83 3.58
N HIS A 100 -11.77 9.87 4.45
CA HIS A 100 -12.05 8.45 4.30
C HIS A 100 -11.72 7.94 2.88
N SER A 101 -10.51 8.22 2.41
CA SER A 101 -10.08 7.92 1.04
C SER A 101 -8.69 7.31 1.00
N ILE A 102 -8.47 6.40 0.06
CA ILE A 102 -7.11 5.98 -0.30
C ILE A 102 -6.54 6.99 -1.29
N VAL A 103 -5.43 7.60 -0.92
CA VAL A 103 -4.72 8.57 -1.75
C VAL A 103 -3.61 7.87 -2.52
N VAL A 104 -3.59 8.05 -3.83
CA VAL A 104 -2.60 7.47 -4.75
C VAL A 104 -1.81 8.61 -5.40
N PRO A 105 -0.61 8.92 -4.89
CA PRO A 105 0.29 9.89 -5.52
C PRO A 105 0.70 9.50 -6.94
N LEU A 106 0.93 10.49 -7.81
CA LEU A 106 1.41 10.23 -9.17
C LEU A 106 2.79 9.55 -9.19
N SER A 107 3.62 9.83 -8.19
CA SER A 107 4.94 9.24 -7.96
C SER A 107 4.92 7.73 -7.73
N VAL A 108 3.78 7.12 -7.38
CA VAL A 108 3.66 5.65 -7.30
C VAL A 108 3.15 5.01 -8.59
N ILE A 109 2.66 5.83 -9.52
CA ILE A 109 2.15 5.39 -10.83
C ILE A 109 3.25 5.64 -11.86
N LEU A 110 4.38 4.95 -11.70
CA LEU A 110 5.54 5.09 -12.58
C LEU A 110 5.86 3.78 -13.28
N VAL A 111 6.41 3.90 -14.49
CA VAL A 111 7.03 2.78 -15.21
C VAL A 111 8.31 2.39 -14.46
N PRO A 112 8.62 1.10 -14.25
CA PRO A 112 7.96 -0.09 -14.81
C PRO A 112 6.82 -0.69 -13.95
N TYR A 113 6.51 -0.14 -12.78
CA TYR A 113 5.53 -0.74 -11.85
C TYR A 113 4.08 -0.57 -12.30
N PHE A 114 3.78 0.50 -13.03
CA PHE A 114 2.48 0.71 -13.65
C PHE A 114 2.63 1.19 -15.09
N ASN A 115 2.23 0.34 -16.03
CA ASN A 115 2.15 0.67 -17.45
C ASN A 115 1.02 -0.16 -18.08
N PRO A 116 0.04 0.45 -18.76
CA PRO A 116 -1.10 -0.27 -19.35
C PRO A 116 -0.73 -1.41 -20.32
N VAL A 117 0.47 -1.39 -20.89
CA VAL A 117 0.97 -2.43 -21.82
C VAL A 117 1.50 -3.65 -21.07
N LEU A 118 1.89 -3.50 -19.80
CA LEU A 118 2.43 -4.59 -19.01
C LEU A 118 1.34 -5.56 -18.54
N PRO A 119 1.67 -6.85 -18.37
CA PRO A 119 0.71 -7.83 -17.90
C PRO A 119 0.11 -7.49 -16.52
N PRO A 120 -1.20 -7.75 -16.30
CA PRO A 120 -1.89 -7.35 -15.07
C PRO A 120 -1.26 -7.89 -13.78
N TYR A 121 -0.65 -9.08 -13.80
CA TYR A 121 -0.02 -9.66 -12.60
C TYR A 121 1.11 -8.80 -12.04
N LEU A 122 1.79 -7.99 -12.87
CA LEU A 122 2.80 -7.04 -12.38
C LEU A 122 2.16 -5.88 -11.62
N HIS A 123 1.05 -5.34 -12.11
CA HIS A 123 0.33 -4.25 -11.43
C HIS A 123 -0.28 -4.74 -10.12
N TYR A 124 -0.88 -5.93 -10.13
CA TYR A 124 -1.48 -6.51 -8.93
C TYR A 124 -0.44 -6.87 -7.88
N ALA A 125 0.72 -7.41 -8.27
CA ALA A 125 1.79 -7.75 -7.33
C ALA A 125 2.40 -6.52 -6.65
N SER A 126 2.45 -5.39 -7.37
CA SER A 126 3.01 -4.13 -6.88
C SER A 126 1.93 -3.20 -6.31
N LEU A 127 1.40 -2.29 -7.13
CA LEU A 127 0.39 -1.30 -6.75
C LEU A 127 -0.87 -1.94 -6.16
N GLY A 128 -1.25 -3.14 -6.61
CA GLY A 128 -2.40 -3.88 -6.09
C GLY A 128 -2.24 -4.24 -4.62
N THR A 129 -1.10 -4.82 -4.25
CA THR A 129 -0.75 -5.13 -2.86
C THR A 129 -0.74 -3.86 -2.01
N THR A 130 -0.14 -2.76 -2.49
CA THR A 130 -0.10 -1.48 -1.76
C THR A 130 -1.51 -0.89 -1.57
N LEU A 131 -2.35 -0.90 -2.60
CA LEU A 131 -3.73 -0.46 -2.50
C LEU A 131 -4.52 -1.33 -1.51
N ALA A 132 -4.36 -2.66 -1.57
CA ALA A 132 -5.07 -3.58 -0.70
C ALA A 132 -4.67 -3.40 0.77
N LYS A 133 -3.39 -3.13 1.07
CA LYS A 133 -2.91 -2.73 2.41
C LYS A 133 -3.69 -1.52 2.94
N GLU A 134 -3.84 -0.47 2.14
CA GLU A 134 -4.57 0.73 2.56
C GLU A 134 -6.09 0.50 2.66
N ILE A 135 -6.67 -0.37 1.81
CA ILE A 135 -8.07 -0.79 1.98
C ILE A 135 -8.24 -1.48 3.33
N LEU A 136 -7.39 -2.44 3.66
CA LEU A 136 -7.44 -3.15 4.95
C LEU A 136 -7.25 -2.21 6.13
N ARG A 137 -6.31 -1.25 6.04
CA ARG A 137 -6.11 -0.23 7.08
C ARG A 137 -7.36 0.63 7.30
N SER A 138 -8.11 0.94 6.25
CA SER A 138 -9.32 1.78 6.37
C SER A 138 -10.47 1.10 7.13
N ILE A 139 -10.53 -0.23 7.10
CA ILE A 139 -11.61 -1.03 7.69
C ILE A 139 -11.19 -1.75 8.98
N THR A 140 -9.90 -1.95 9.19
CA THR A 140 -9.35 -2.63 10.37
C THR A 140 -8.90 -1.61 11.41
N LYS A 141 -9.53 -1.62 12.59
CA LYS A 141 -9.08 -0.78 13.72
C LYS A 141 -8.01 -1.46 14.57
N ALA A 142 -8.18 -2.76 14.82
CA ALA A 142 -7.27 -3.60 15.58
C ALA A 142 -7.55 -5.07 15.24
N PHE A 143 -6.56 -5.93 15.46
CA PHE A 143 -6.72 -7.38 15.39
C PHE A 143 -6.90 -7.97 16.79
N GLU A 144 -7.63 -9.08 16.87
CA GLU A 144 -7.68 -9.88 18.09
C GLU A 144 -6.29 -10.44 18.42
N THR A 145 -5.99 -10.59 19.71
CA THR A 145 -4.69 -11.09 20.20
C THR A 145 -4.31 -12.45 19.59
N LYS A 146 -5.30 -13.32 19.35
CA LYS A 146 -5.09 -14.64 18.72
C LYS A 146 -4.58 -14.52 17.29
N ILE A 147 -5.06 -13.54 16.53
CA ILE A 147 -4.61 -13.29 15.16
C ILE A 147 -3.18 -12.73 15.18
N MET A 148 -2.89 -11.85 16.13
CA MET A 148 -1.55 -11.29 16.34
C MET A 148 -0.50 -12.36 16.67
N GLN A 149 -0.88 -13.49 17.27
CA GLN A 149 0.01 -14.62 17.55
C GLN A 149 0.38 -15.42 16.30
N CYS A 150 -0.34 -15.24 15.19
CA CYS A 150 0.00 -15.90 13.94
C CYS A 150 1.23 -15.27 13.25
N VAL A 151 1.58 -14.03 13.62
CA VAL A 151 2.77 -13.34 13.15
C VAL A 151 4.01 -13.91 13.85
N PRO A 152 5.12 -14.19 13.13
CA PRO A 152 6.33 -14.75 13.72
C PRO A 152 6.89 -13.92 14.88
N GLY A 153 7.53 -14.62 15.83
CA GLY A 153 8.18 -14.01 16.99
C GLY A 153 9.23 -12.99 16.60
N ALA A 154 10.00 -13.27 15.54
CA ALA A 154 11.04 -12.40 14.95
C ALA A 154 10.59 -10.94 14.73
N VAL A 155 9.29 -10.71 14.55
CA VAL A 155 8.72 -9.36 14.39
C VAL A 155 8.89 -8.48 15.63
N SER A 156 9.13 -9.04 16.82
CA SER A 156 9.41 -8.23 18.00
C SER A 156 10.66 -7.35 17.86
N VAL A 157 11.60 -7.70 16.97
CA VAL A 157 12.75 -6.85 16.62
C VAL A 157 12.31 -5.53 15.96
N PHE A 158 11.13 -5.51 15.34
CA PHE A 158 10.59 -4.36 14.61
C PHE A 158 9.59 -3.52 15.42
N SER A 159 9.29 -3.85 16.69
CA SER A 159 8.23 -3.28 17.56
C SER A 159 6.81 -3.86 17.39
N ASN A 160 5.93 -3.64 18.38
CA ASN A 160 4.52 -4.10 18.35
C ASN A 160 3.70 -3.51 17.19
N THR A 161 4.00 -2.29 16.75
CA THR A 161 3.37 -1.66 15.58
C THR A 161 3.58 -2.50 14.32
N SER A 162 4.73 -3.18 14.22
CA SER A 162 5.16 -3.93 13.05
C SER A 162 4.42 -5.26 12.86
N ARG A 163 3.86 -5.85 13.92
CA ARG A 163 3.01 -7.06 13.79
C ARG A 163 1.70 -6.76 13.08
N MET A 164 1.05 -5.65 13.44
CA MET A 164 -0.19 -5.24 12.79
C MET A 164 0.06 -4.85 11.33
N GLU A 165 1.17 -4.17 11.06
CA GLU A 165 1.60 -3.82 9.70
C GLU A 165 1.85 -5.06 8.83
N LEU A 166 2.50 -6.09 9.37
CA LEU A 166 2.73 -7.33 8.62
C LEU A 166 1.46 -8.13 8.37
N LEU A 167 0.47 -8.09 9.26
CA LEU A 167 -0.86 -8.68 9.01
C LEU A 167 -1.65 -7.92 7.94
N ILE A 168 -1.56 -6.60 7.95
CA ILE A 168 -2.15 -5.76 6.90
C ILE A 168 -1.45 -6.05 5.57
N HIS A 169 -0.13 -6.22 5.58
CA HIS A 169 0.63 -6.58 4.39
C HIS A 169 0.22 -7.96 3.86
N SER A 170 0.16 -8.97 4.73
CA SER A 170 -0.21 -10.33 4.31
C SER A 170 -1.64 -10.39 3.76
N GLY A 171 -2.58 -9.70 4.39
CA GLY A 171 -3.93 -9.56 3.86
C GLY A 171 -3.98 -8.80 2.54
N GLY A 172 -3.19 -7.73 2.41
CA GLY A 172 -3.08 -6.97 1.17
C GLY A 172 -2.60 -7.84 0.01
N LEU A 173 -1.59 -8.69 0.26
CA LEU A 173 -1.07 -9.66 -0.69
C LEU A 173 -2.15 -10.68 -1.11
N GLN A 174 -2.85 -11.28 -0.14
CA GLN A 174 -3.94 -12.23 -0.41
C GLN A 174 -5.05 -11.61 -1.26
N ILE A 175 -5.52 -10.42 -0.88
CA ILE A 175 -6.60 -9.72 -1.59
C ILE A 175 -6.17 -9.40 -3.03
N ALA A 176 -4.97 -8.87 -3.22
CA ALA A 176 -4.46 -8.54 -4.54
C ALA A 176 -4.33 -9.78 -5.42
N TYR A 177 -3.77 -10.86 -4.87
CA TYR A 177 -3.59 -12.13 -5.57
C TYR A 177 -4.92 -12.77 -5.96
N HIS A 178 -5.84 -12.96 -5.01
CA HIS A 178 -7.13 -13.59 -5.30
C HIS A 178 -8.03 -12.72 -6.18
N THR A 179 -7.92 -11.39 -6.08
CA THR A 179 -8.59 -10.49 -7.03
C THR A 179 -8.05 -10.70 -8.44
N LEU A 180 -6.73 -10.77 -8.62
CA LEU A 180 -6.10 -11.06 -9.92
C LEU A 180 -6.61 -12.39 -10.51
N LEU A 181 -6.66 -13.45 -9.69
CA LEU A 181 -7.18 -14.75 -10.12
C LEU A 181 -8.64 -14.69 -10.55
N SER A 182 -9.48 -13.96 -9.81
CA SER A 182 -10.91 -13.84 -10.12
C SER A 182 -11.21 -13.13 -11.44
N LEU A 183 -10.35 -12.20 -11.84
CA LEU A 183 -10.53 -11.40 -13.07
C LEU A 183 -10.00 -12.09 -14.31
N SER A 184 -8.97 -12.89 -14.14
CA SER A 184 -8.17 -13.38 -15.26
C SER A 184 -8.53 -14.81 -15.68
N GLY A 185 -9.46 -15.44 -14.97
CA GLY A 185 -9.78 -16.86 -15.16
C GLY A 185 -8.58 -17.75 -14.83
N PRO A 186 -8.43 -18.94 -15.47
CA PRO A 186 -7.29 -19.78 -15.24
C PRO A 186 -6.00 -19.08 -15.68
N ILE A 187 -5.07 -18.91 -14.73
CA ILE A 187 -3.70 -18.38 -14.86
C ILE A 187 -2.99 -18.73 -16.17
N LYS A 188 -3.29 -19.92 -16.74
CA LYS A 188 -2.70 -20.44 -17.98
C LYS A 188 -2.89 -19.53 -19.20
N GLY A 189 -3.86 -18.60 -19.20
CA GLY A 189 -4.12 -17.67 -20.31
C GLY A 189 -3.31 -16.37 -20.30
N MET A 190 -2.57 -16.08 -19.22
CA MET A 190 -1.78 -14.84 -19.14
C MET A 190 -0.45 -14.97 -19.91
N ASN A 191 -0.09 -13.91 -20.64
CA ASN A 191 1.19 -13.81 -21.33
C ASN A 191 2.36 -13.91 -20.34
N ARG A 192 3.37 -14.70 -20.68
CA ARG A 192 4.61 -14.79 -19.90
C ARG A 192 5.56 -13.66 -20.28
N LEU A 193 6.44 -13.27 -19.35
CA LEU A 193 7.55 -12.37 -19.68
C LEU A 193 8.59 -13.11 -20.51
N LEU A 194 8.98 -12.51 -21.63
CA LEU A 194 10.04 -13.04 -22.49
C LEU A 194 11.37 -13.04 -21.71
N GLY A 195 12.15 -14.10 -21.86
CA GLY A 195 13.45 -14.24 -21.20
C GLY A 195 13.40 -14.70 -19.74
N LEU A 196 12.20 -14.89 -19.16
CA LEU A 196 12.03 -15.40 -17.80
C LEU A 196 11.22 -16.68 -17.81
N SER A 197 11.82 -17.80 -17.36
CA SER A 197 11.16 -19.10 -17.27
C SER A 197 10.25 -19.22 -16.04
N LEU A 198 9.47 -18.19 -15.75
CA LEU A 198 8.53 -18.14 -14.63
C LEU A 198 7.08 -17.97 -15.13
N THR A 199 6.16 -18.55 -14.37
CA THR A 199 4.73 -18.38 -14.57
C THR A 199 4.24 -17.05 -13.97
N PRO A 200 3.10 -16.50 -14.45
CA PRO A 200 2.52 -15.28 -13.89
C PRO A 200 2.35 -15.26 -12.35
N PRO A 201 1.90 -16.33 -11.68
CA PRO A 201 1.81 -16.36 -10.22
C PRO A 201 3.18 -16.40 -9.54
N GLN A 202 4.16 -17.10 -10.13
CA GLN A 202 5.53 -17.08 -9.61
C GLN A 202 6.11 -15.66 -9.66
N ILE A 203 5.87 -14.94 -10.76
CA ILE A 203 6.28 -13.55 -10.90
C ILE A 203 5.56 -12.66 -9.89
N PHE A 204 4.26 -12.90 -9.65
CA PHE A 204 3.51 -12.15 -8.63
C PHE A 204 4.20 -12.21 -7.26
N PHE A 205 4.47 -13.42 -6.76
CA PHE A 205 5.13 -13.59 -5.46
C PHE A 205 6.55 -13.04 -5.44
N LEU A 206 7.29 -13.17 -6.54
CA LEU A 206 8.65 -12.60 -6.67
C LEU A 206 8.64 -11.08 -6.54
N ILE A 207 7.74 -10.40 -7.25
CA ILE A 207 7.62 -8.93 -7.21
C ILE A 207 7.17 -8.46 -5.84
N SER A 208 6.20 -9.14 -5.21
CA SER A 208 5.76 -8.78 -3.86
C SER A 208 6.87 -8.97 -2.82
N ALA A 209 7.68 -10.02 -2.94
CA ALA A 209 8.87 -10.21 -2.09
C ALA A 209 9.88 -9.07 -2.28
N GLN A 210 10.23 -8.74 -3.54
CA GLN A 210 11.15 -7.64 -3.85
C GLN A 210 10.66 -6.30 -3.31
N GLN A 211 9.35 -6.03 -3.40
CA GLN A 211 8.78 -4.82 -2.85
C GLN A 211 8.91 -4.76 -1.33
N LEU A 212 8.65 -5.85 -0.61
CA LEU A 212 8.85 -5.88 0.84
C LEU A 212 10.32 -5.59 1.19
N CYS A 213 11.27 -6.23 0.50
CA CYS A 213 12.70 -5.99 0.73
C CYS A 213 13.05 -4.51 0.54
N ALA A 214 12.60 -3.89 -0.57
CA ALA A 214 12.87 -2.48 -0.84
C ALA A 214 12.20 -1.55 0.17
N GLU A 215 10.95 -1.81 0.56
CA GLU A 215 10.24 -1.04 1.59
C GLU A 215 10.95 -1.14 2.95
N SER A 216 11.40 -2.34 3.32
CA SER A 216 12.10 -2.62 4.57
C SER A 216 13.48 -1.96 4.63
N ASP A 217 14.30 -2.13 3.59
CA ASP A 217 15.62 -1.49 3.49
C ASP A 217 15.51 0.04 3.59
N TYR A 218 14.53 0.62 2.90
CA TYR A 218 14.28 2.07 2.93
C TYR A 218 13.98 2.62 4.34
N ILE A 219 13.32 1.83 5.19
CA ILE A 219 13.01 2.24 6.58
C ILE A 219 14.09 1.77 7.59
N GLY A 220 15.23 1.27 7.11
CA GLY A 220 16.39 0.90 7.93
C GLY A 220 16.31 -0.50 8.55
N ILE A 221 15.53 -1.40 7.97
CA ILE A 221 15.48 -2.82 8.39
C ILE A 221 16.61 -3.58 7.69
N ASP A 222 17.38 -4.37 8.45
CA ASP A 222 18.38 -5.26 7.87
C ASP A 222 17.71 -6.45 7.15
N VAL A 223 17.63 -6.32 5.83
CA VAL A 223 17.06 -7.33 4.93
C VAL A 223 17.93 -8.58 4.74
N ASN A 224 19.18 -8.58 5.24
CA ASN A 224 20.06 -9.74 5.20
C ASN A 224 20.02 -10.57 6.50
N SER A 225 19.20 -10.14 7.47
CA SER A 225 19.07 -10.82 8.76
C SER A 225 18.21 -12.09 8.66
N SER A 226 18.50 -13.06 9.52
CA SER A 226 17.67 -14.28 9.65
C SER A 226 16.23 -13.99 10.07
N ASP A 227 16.03 -12.90 10.81
CA ASP A 227 14.70 -12.45 11.25
C ASP A 227 13.87 -11.96 10.06
N PHE A 228 14.50 -11.22 9.13
CA PHE A 228 13.85 -10.79 7.90
C PHE A 228 13.53 -11.98 7.00
N ASP A 229 14.41 -12.97 6.89
CA ASP A 229 14.13 -14.22 6.15
C ASP A 229 12.87 -14.93 6.69
N GLU A 230 12.70 -14.98 8.02
CA GLU A 230 11.53 -15.60 8.65
C GLU A 230 10.25 -14.80 8.33
N ILE A 231 10.32 -13.48 8.39
CA ILE A 231 9.19 -12.59 8.05
C ILE A 231 8.80 -12.74 6.59
N LEU A 232 9.77 -12.73 5.68
CA LEU A 232 9.54 -12.85 4.26
C LEU A 232 8.93 -14.22 3.91
N ALA A 233 9.46 -15.30 4.49
CA ALA A 233 8.93 -16.65 4.30
C ALA A 233 7.47 -16.75 4.80
N TRP A 234 7.18 -16.19 5.98
CA TRP A 234 5.83 -16.15 6.51
C TRP A 234 4.89 -15.31 5.64
N LEU A 235 5.31 -14.13 5.19
CA LEU A 235 4.47 -13.25 4.40
C LEU A 235 4.07 -13.89 3.07
N ILE A 236 5.04 -14.49 2.37
CA ILE A 236 4.80 -15.15 1.09
C ILE A 236 3.91 -16.38 1.26
N SER A 237 4.07 -17.14 2.35
CA SER A 237 3.19 -18.28 2.62
C SER A 237 1.73 -17.83 2.79
N GLN A 238 1.49 -16.67 3.43
CA GLN A 238 0.13 -16.16 3.65
C GLN A 238 -0.68 -16.00 2.37
N GLY A 239 -0.07 -15.83 1.19
CA GLY A 239 -0.78 -15.78 -0.10
C GLY A 239 -1.49 -17.08 -0.51
N GLY A 240 -1.54 -18.09 0.36
CA GLY A 240 -2.40 -19.27 0.21
C GLY A 240 -1.84 -20.36 -0.68
N SER A 241 -1.06 -19.98 -1.69
CA SER A 241 -0.68 -20.85 -2.81
C SER A 241 0.78 -20.73 -3.23
N ALA A 242 1.60 -19.96 -2.51
CA ALA A 242 2.99 -19.76 -2.91
C ALA A 242 3.76 -21.09 -2.95
N SER A 243 3.62 -21.95 -1.93
CA SER A 243 4.26 -23.27 -1.90
C SER A 243 3.83 -24.14 -3.09
N ASP A 244 2.56 -24.11 -3.48
CA ASP A 244 2.03 -24.86 -4.62
C ASP A 244 2.53 -24.30 -5.96
N VAL A 245 2.54 -22.97 -6.07
CA VAL A 245 2.98 -22.22 -7.26
C VAL A 245 4.46 -22.46 -7.56
N PHE A 246 5.28 -22.63 -6.52
CA PHE A 246 6.71 -22.95 -6.67
C PHE A 246 7.02 -24.45 -6.53
N GLN A 247 6.02 -25.30 -6.33
CA GLN A 247 6.20 -26.75 -6.13
C GLN A 247 7.23 -27.05 -5.02
N CYS A 248 7.11 -26.33 -3.91
CA CYS A 248 8.04 -26.45 -2.79
C CYS A 248 7.97 -27.84 -2.16
N HIS A 249 9.13 -28.45 -1.90
CA HIS A 249 9.19 -29.70 -1.13
C HIS A 249 8.68 -29.50 0.29
N SER A 250 8.11 -30.55 0.89
CA SER A 250 7.56 -30.52 2.26
C SER A 250 8.59 -30.18 3.34
N THR A 251 9.88 -30.25 3.01
CA THR A 251 10.99 -29.94 3.92
C THR A 251 11.50 -28.50 3.84
N THR A 252 10.94 -27.66 2.99
CA THR A 252 11.36 -26.25 2.87
C THR A 252 10.67 -25.38 3.94
N LYS A 253 11.34 -24.29 4.36
CA LYS A 253 10.78 -23.30 5.30
C LYS A 253 9.38 -22.83 4.88
N LEU A 254 9.17 -22.60 3.58
CA LEU A 254 7.90 -22.12 3.05
C LEU A 254 6.76 -23.14 3.21
N SER A 255 7.06 -24.43 3.11
CA SER A 255 6.07 -25.51 3.26
C SER A 255 5.63 -25.75 4.70
N TYR A 256 6.41 -25.31 5.69
CA TYR A 256 6.08 -25.43 7.11
C TYR A 256 5.21 -24.28 7.64
N GLN A 257 5.16 -23.16 6.94
CA GLN A 257 4.40 -22.00 7.38
C GLN A 257 2.90 -22.24 7.19
N LYS A 258 2.14 -22.04 8.28
CA LYS A 258 0.69 -22.13 8.25
C LYS A 258 0.10 -20.77 7.86
N ASN A 259 -0.96 -20.80 7.07
CA ASN A 259 -1.75 -19.60 6.80
C ASN A 259 -2.55 -19.23 8.04
N CYS A 260 -2.65 -17.93 8.28
CA CYS A 260 -3.44 -17.40 9.38
C CYS A 260 -4.96 -17.40 9.08
N ASP A 261 -5.35 -17.64 7.82
CA ASP A 261 -6.73 -17.71 7.34
C ASP A 261 -7.64 -16.59 7.89
N ILE A 262 -7.17 -15.34 7.78
CA ILE A 262 -7.83 -14.17 8.37
C ILE A 262 -8.86 -13.54 7.41
N TRP A 263 -8.57 -13.54 6.11
CA TRP A 263 -9.18 -12.63 5.14
C TRP A 263 -10.13 -13.33 4.17
#